data_AF-A0A0K3BIK3-F1
#
_entry.id   AF-A0A0K3BIK3-F1
#
_cell.length_a   1.000
_cell.length_b   1.000
_cell.length_c   1.000
_cell.angle_alpha   90.00
_cell.angle_beta   90.00
_cell.angle_gamma   90.00
#
_symmetry.space_group_name_H-M   'P 1'
#
loop_
_entity.id
_entity.type
_entity.pdbx_description
1 polymer ?
#
loop_
_entity_poly.entity_id
_entity_poly.type
_entity_poly.pdbx_seq_one_letter_code
_entity_poly.pdbx_strand_id
1 'polypeptide(L)'
;MSKRLPVVLSLAALGLAAVALPSAAVVADRTAQVRVECTAESPAVKTLQAALKAVGTAAADPTKLQSALGDVYNAVTGVQEAGCLPSLPAGTPTPPEPPAPPAPPAPPAPPAPPAPPAPPAPEPPAPPAPAPKAADECLKPTVDLLSAVLGGVSATLAAPPDATAITTAITKLGTAVTAINTAKCLPVPLTVPGAGVPTPPVPPVPPVPPGPPAPPAPPVPPAPAPAPPLPPAPLP
;
A
#
# COMPACT_ATOMS: atom_id res chain seq x y z
N MET A 1 -25.61 -3.19 -23.30
CA MET A 1 -26.15 -2.43 -22.15
C MET A 1 -25.29 -2.71 -20.93
N SER A 2 -24.29 -1.87 -20.71
CA SER A 2 -23.24 -2.04 -19.70
C SER A 2 -23.64 -1.39 -18.39
N LYS A 3 -24.16 -2.19 -17.44
CA LYS A 3 -24.36 -1.79 -16.05
C LYS A 3 -23.19 -2.32 -15.20
N ARG A 4 -22.04 -1.64 -15.20
CA ARG A 4 -20.91 -1.91 -14.29
C ARG A 4 -20.24 -0.61 -13.84
N LEU A 5 -20.98 0.21 -13.11
CA LEU A 5 -20.47 1.31 -12.28
C LEU A 5 -21.32 1.28 -11.01
N PRO A 6 -20.79 0.76 -9.88
CA PRO A 6 -20.36 1.67 -8.81
C PRO A 6 -19.25 1.16 -7.87
N VAL A 7 -18.48 0.11 -8.18
CA VAL A 7 -17.51 -0.44 -7.20
C VAL A 7 -16.22 0.40 -7.09
N VAL A 8 -15.82 1.11 -8.15
CA VAL A 8 -14.59 1.90 -8.17
C VAL A 8 -14.69 3.15 -7.27
N LEU A 9 -15.91 3.62 -6.95
CA LEU A 9 -16.08 4.84 -6.15
C LEU A 9 -15.86 4.60 -4.64
N SER A 10 -15.99 3.36 -4.15
CA SER A 10 -15.88 3.08 -2.71
C SER A 10 -14.43 3.01 -2.20
N LEU A 11 -13.46 2.68 -3.06
CA LEU A 11 -12.04 2.65 -2.65
C LEU A 11 -11.46 4.06 -2.45
N ALA A 12 -11.94 5.06 -3.19
CA ALA A 12 -11.53 6.45 -2.97
C ALA A 12 -12.05 7.02 -1.64
N ALA A 13 -13.13 6.47 -1.08
CA ALA A 13 -13.71 6.91 0.19
C ALA A 13 -13.03 6.30 1.43
N LEU A 14 -12.36 5.15 1.29
CA LEU A 14 -11.65 4.48 2.39
C LEU A 14 -10.30 5.12 2.75
N GLY A 15 -9.80 6.08 1.96
CA GLY A 15 -8.56 6.81 2.22
C GLY A 15 -8.66 8.01 3.16
N LEU A 16 -9.86 8.37 3.64
CA LEU A 16 -10.10 9.66 4.33
C LEU A 16 -10.65 9.56 5.76
N ALA A 17 -10.87 8.36 6.30
CA ALA A 17 -11.45 8.18 7.64
C ALA A 17 -10.44 7.95 8.77
N ALA A 18 -9.21 8.48 8.65
CA ALA A 18 -8.22 8.50 9.73
C ALA A 18 -7.92 9.95 10.14
N VAL A 19 -8.92 10.64 10.71
CA VAL A 19 -8.75 11.96 11.33
C VAL A 19 -9.13 11.85 12.79
N ALA A 20 -8.25 12.42 13.63
CA ALA A 20 -8.30 12.53 15.09
C ALA A 20 -7.72 11.34 15.89
N LEU A 21 -6.41 11.12 15.76
CA LEU A 21 -5.61 10.61 16.88
C LEU A 21 -4.82 11.77 17.52
N PRO A 22 -4.84 11.91 18.85
CA PRO A 22 -4.15 12.99 19.54
C PRO A 22 -2.64 12.74 19.60
N SER A 23 -1.88 13.82 19.37
CA SER A 23 -0.55 14.07 19.93
C SER A 23 0.66 13.29 19.35
N ALA A 24 1.27 13.90 18.32
CA ALA A 24 2.60 13.58 17.79
C ALA A 24 3.79 13.74 18.77
N ALA A 25 3.54 14.11 20.04
CA ALA A 25 4.59 14.29 21.04
C ALA A 25 4.93 13.00 21.84
N VAL A 26 4.11 11.95 21.77
CA VAL A 26 4.32 10.69 22.54
C VAL A 26 4.97 9.58 21.68
N VAL A 27 5.23 9.83 20.39
CA VAL A 27 5.83 8.81 19.50
C VAL A 27 7.35 8.69 19.71
N ALA A 28 8.02 9.72 20.21
CA ALA A 28 9.45 9.68 20.51
C ALA A 28 9.79 8.77 21.70
N ASP A 29 8.88 8.58 22.66
CA ASP A 29 9.14 7.79 23.87
C ASP A 29 8.68 6.31 23.72
N ARG A 30 7.65 6.05 22.91
CA ARG A 30 7.18 4.68 22.59
C ARG A 30 8.18 3.83 21.79
N THR A 31 9.13 4.46 21.08
CA THR A 31 10.16 3.73 20.34
C THR A 31 11.20 3.06 21.24
N ALA A 32 11.31 3.48 22.50
CA ALA A 32 12.28 2.94 23.46
C ALA A 32 11.70 1.84 24.37
N GLN A 33 10.45 1.94 24.82
CA GLN A 33 9.99 1.06 25.91
C GLN A 33 9.40 -0.29 25.51
N VAL A 34 8.84 -0.49 24.32
CA VAL A 34 8.38 -1.83 23.93
C VAL A 34 8.40 -2.01 22.41
N ARG A 35 9.60 -2.04 21.79
CA ARG A 35 9.78 -2.96 20.68
C ARG A 35 9.67 -4.36 21.30
N VAL A 36 8.44 -4.84 21.50
CA VAL A 36 8.20 -6.28 21.64
C VAL A 36 8.96 -6.86 20.47
N GLU A 37 10.02 -7.61 20.72
CA GLU A 37 10.93 -8.03 19.67
C GLU A 37 10.09 -8.60 18.54
N CYS A 38 10.12 -7.92 17.40
CA CYS A 38 9.32 -8.28 16.24
C CYS A 38 9.97 -9.48 15.58
N THR A 39 9.90 -10.58 16.30
CA THR A 39 10.43 -11.88 15.95
C THR A 39 9.43 -12.59 15.05
N ALA A 40 9.88 -13.71 14.48
CA ALA A 40 9.08 -14.56 13.61
C ALA A 40 7.84 -15.07 14.34
N GLU A 41 7.98 -15.19 15.65
CA GLU A 41 6.97 -15.73 16.54
C GLU A 41 5.89 -14.71 16.90
N SER A 42 6.14 -13.41 16.65
CA SER A 42 5.16 -12.37 16.93
C SER A 42 3.89 -12.58 16.10
N PRO A 43 2.71 -12.44 16.71
CA PRO A 43 1.44 -12.69 16.02
C PRO A 43 1.25 -11.78 14.80
N ALA A 44 1.73 -10.53 14.87
CA ALA A 44 1.65 -9.60 13.75
C ALA A 44 2.47 -10.06 12.53
N VAL A 45 3.69 -10.57 12.74
CA VAL A 45 4.54 -11.10 11.65
C VAL A 45 3.96 -12.39 11.09
N LYS A 46 3.40 -13.27 11.93
CA LYS A 46 2.69 -14.49 11.47
C LYS A 46 1.48 -14.14 10.60
N THR A 47 0.69 -13.15 11.00
CA THR A 47 -0.45 -12.67 10.20
C THR A 47 0.00 -12.09 8.85
N LEU A 48 1.10 -11.33 8.82
CA LEU A 48 1.66 -10.81 7.57
C LEU A 48 2.15 -11.92 6.65
N GLN A 49 2.86 -12.92 7.18
CA GLN A 49 3.29 -14.08 6.38
C GLN A 49 2.10 -14.88 5.84
N ALA A 50 1.07 -15.09 6.65
CA ALA A 50 -0.16 -15.77 6.22
C ALA A 50 -0.86 -15.00 5.10
N ALA A 51 -0.96 -13.67 5.22
CA ALA A 51 -1.55 -12.82 4.19
C ALA A 51 -0.76 -12.84 2.88
N LEU A 52 0.58 -12.76 2.95
CA LEU A 52 1.44 -12.87 1.76
C LEU A 52 1.32 -14.24 1.08
N LYS A 53 1.20 -15.31 1.86
CA LYS A 53 0.93 -16.66 1.33
C LYS A 53 -0.44 -16.74 0.66
N ALA A 54 -1.46 -16.13 1.25
CA ALA A 54 -2.80 -16.06 0.68
C ALA A 54 -2.80 -15.33 -0.67
N VAL A 55 -2.05 -14.22 -0.80
CA VAL A 55 -1.87 -13.51 -2.08
C VAL A 55 -1.28 -14.44 -3.14
N GLY A 56 -0.25 -15.21 -2.80
CA GLY A 56 0.33 -16.18 -3.73
C GLY A 56 -0.67 -17.24 -4.22
N THR A 57 -1.52 -17.76 -3.32
CA THR A 57 -2.58 -18.71 -3.70
C THR A 57 -3.73 -18.08 -4.45
N ALA A 58 -3.97 -16.79 -4.23
CA ALA A 58 -5.05 -16.03 -4.85
C ALA A 58 -4.68 -15.44 -6.22
N ALA A 59 -3.41 -15.53 -6.63
CA ALA A 59 -2.91 -14.90 -7.85
C ALA A 59 -3.66 -15.34 -9.13
N ALA A 60 -4.25 -16.54 -9.15
CA ALA A 60 -5.03 -17.05 -10.28
C ALA A 60 -6.50 -16.57 -10.28
N ASP A 61 -7.01 -16.05 -9.16
CA ASP A 61 -8.42 -15.68 -8.95
C ASP A 61 -8.52 -14.18 -8.58
N PRO A 62 -8.93 -13.28 -9.50
CA PRO A 62 -8.93 -11.84 -9.24
C PRO A 62 -9.81 -11.45 -8.04
N THR A 63 -10.92 -12.16 -7.81
CA THR A 63 -11.81 -11.93 -6.67
C THR A 63 -11.15 -12.30 -5.34
N LYS A 64 -10.39 -13.41 -5.29
CA LYS A 64 -9.65 -13.80 -4.08
C LYS A 64 -8.46 -12.89 -3.84
N LEU A 65 -7.86 -12.40 -4.92
CA LEU A 65 -6.70 -11.51 -4.86
C LEU A 65 -7.06 -10.20 -4.17
N GLN A 66 -8.25 -9.64 -4.45
CA GLN A 66 -8.76 -8.45 -3.75
C GLN A 66 -8.90 -8.67 -2.23
N SER A 67 -9.48 -9.80 -1.81
CA SER A 67 -9.57 -10.15 -0.38
C SER A 67 -8.19 -10.32 0.25
N ALA A 68 -7.29 -11.08 -0.40
CA ALA A 68 -5.94 -11.32 0.10
C ALA A 68 -5.10 -10.03 0.21
N LEU A 69 -5.30 -9.07 -0.69
CA LEU A 69 -4.67 -7.76 -0.62
C LEU A 69 -5.19 -6.94 0.57
N GLY A 70 -6.50 -7.03 0.87
CA GLY A 70 -7.08 -6.44 2.09
C GLY A 70 -6.46 -7.04 3.36
N ASP A 71 -6.26 -8.36 3.39
CA ASP A 71 -5.60 -9.05 4.51
C ASP A 71 -4.14 -8.60 4.67
N VAL A 72 -3.40 -8.42 3.56
CA VAL A 72 -2.03 -7.88 3.61
C VAL A 72 -2.02 -6.47 4.17
N TYR A 73 -2.94 -5.59 3.76
CA TYR A 73 -3.03 -4.23 4.28
C TYR A 73 -3.31 -4.21 5.79
N ASN A 74 -4.28 -5.01 6.24
CA ASN A 74 -4.60 -5.15 7.67
C ASN A 74 -3.42 -5.72 8.46
N ALA A 75 -2.70 -6.69 7.89
CA ALA A 75 -1.52 -7.26 8.51
C ALA A 75 -0.36 -6.25 8.62
N VAL A 76 -0.08 -5.48 7.57
CA VAL A 76 0.93 -4.42 7.58
C VAL A 76 0.58 -3.35 8.62
N THR A 77 -0.70 -2.99 8.72
CA THR A 77 -1.19 -2.05 9.74
C THR A 77 -0.98 -2.61 11.15
N GLY A 78 -1.33 -3.89 11.39
CA GLY A 78 -1.09 -4.56 12.67
C GLY A 78 0.39 -4.65 13.05
N VAL A 79 1.28 -4.84 12.06
CA VAL A 79 2.75 -4.84 12.26
C VAL A 79 3.25 -3.42 12.59
N GLN A 80 2.71 -2.38 11.97
CA GLN A 80 3.02 -0.99 12.34
C GLN A 80 2.52 -0.64 13.75
N GLU A 81 1.29 -1.01 14.09
CA GLU A 81 0.71 -0.80 15.43
C GLU A 81 1.49 -1.55 16.52
N ALA A 82 2.05 -2.72 16.19
CA ALA A 82 2.94 -3.48 17.07
C ALA A 82 4.36 -2.88 17.18
N GLY A 83 4.66 -1.77 16.49
CA GLY A 83 5.99 -1.14 16.49
C GLY A 83 7.04 -1.93 15.71
N CYS A 84 6.62 -2.90 14.89
CA CYS A 84 7.49 -3.78 14.13
C CYS A 84 7.94 -3.19 12.80
N LEU A 85 7.17 -2.24 12.27
CA LEU A 85 7.56 -1.45 11.12
C LEU A 85 7.71 0.01 11.54
N PRO A 86 8.67 0.74 10.96
CA PRO A 86 8.67 2.19 11.05
C PRO A 86 7.31 2.71 10.60
N SER A 87 6.73 3.65 11.35
CA SER A 87 5.52 4.33 10.88
C SER A 87 5.83 4.92 9.51
N LEU A 88 5.07 4.50 8.50
CA LEU A 88 5.11 5.16 7.21
C LEU A 88 4.75 6.64 7.45
N PRO A 89 5.38 7.58 6.75
CA PRO A 89 4.93 8.97 6.80
C PRO A 89 3.48 8.98 6.35
N ALA A 90 2.56 9.13 7.31
CA ALA A 90 1.14 9.29 7.07
C ALA A 90 0.92 10.69 6.47
N GLY A 91 1.43 10.88 5.27
CA GLY A 91 1.28 12.11 4.50
C GLY A 91 -0.11 12.15 3.91
N THR A 92 -1.14 12.36 4.72
CA THR A 92 -2.32 13.03 4.18
C THR A 92 -1.93 14.50 3.99
N PRO A 93 -2.10 15.07 2.79
CA PRO A 93 -1.93 16.51 2.63
C PRO A 93 -2.88 17.17 3.61
N THR A 94 -2.35 17.94 4.56
CA THR A 94 -3.16 18.68 5.52
C THR A 94 -4.11 19.56 4.71
N PRO A 95 -5.44 19.39 4.84
CA PRO A 95 -6.39 20.28 4.20
C PRO A 95 -6.05 21.72 4.58
N PRO A 96 -6.12 22.69 3.65
CA PRO A 96 -5.84 24.08 3.96
C PRO A 96 -6.68 24.51 5.16
N GLU A 97 -6.03 25.10 6.15
CA GLU A 97 -6.66 25.47 7.42
C GLU A 97 -7.82 26.43 7.13
N PRO A 98 -9.03 26.16 7.67
CA PRO A 98 -10.13 27.09 7.59
C PRO A 98 -9.72 28.46 8.13
N PRO A 99 -10.20 29.58 7.55
CA PRO A 99 -9.90 30.91 8.07
C PRO A 99 -10.21 31.01 9.57
N ALA A 100 -9.26 31.56 10.33
CA ALA A 100 -9.40 31.65 11.77
C ALA A 100 -10.67 32.42 12.15
N PRO A 101 -11.52 31.89 13.05
CA PRO A 101 -12.65 32.63 13.59
C PRO A 101 -12.15 33.85 14.39
N PRO A 102 -12.95 34.94 14.44
CA PRO A 102 -12.59 36.15 15.17
C PRO A 102 -12.28 35.84 16.64
N ALA A 103 -11.23 36.49 17.17
CA ALA A 103 -10.76 36.27 18.53
C ALA A 103 -11.86 36.59 19.56
N PRO A 104 -12.18 35.67 20.49
CA PRO A 104 -13.09 35.95 21.59
C PRO A 104 -12.47 36.97 22.57
N PRO A 105 -13.31 37.69 23.34
CA PRO A 105 -12.86 38.64 24.35
C PRO A 105 -11.91 37.99 25.37
N ALA A 106 -10.91 38.75 25.81
CA ALA A 106 -9.91 38.28 26.76
C ALA A 106 -10.57 37.79 28.07
N PRO A 107 -10.35 36.54 28.49
CA PRO A 107 -10.84 36.05 29.77
C PRO A 107 -10.14 36.75 30.94
N PRO A 108 -10.79 36.85 32.11
CA PRO A 108 -10.19 37.39 33.32
C PRO A 108 -8.88 36.70 33.69
N ALA A 109 -7.95 37.47 34.26
CA ALA A 109 -6.65 36.96 34.68
C ALA A 109 -6.81 35.78 35.66
N PRO A 110 -6.19 34.62 35.38
CA PRO A 110 -6.28 33.47 36.26
C PRO A 110 -5.55 33.74 37.60
N PRO A 111 -5.98 33.10 38.70
CA PRO A 111 -5.30 33.17 39.98
C PRO A 111 -3.84 32.73 39.88
N ALA A 112 -2.99 33.29 40.75
CA ALA A 112 -1.58 32.95 40.82
C ALA A 112 -1.39 31.44 41.03
N PRO A 113 -0.55 30.77 40.22
CA PRO A 113 -0.36 29.33 40.31
C PRO A 113 0.33 28.95 41.65
N PRO A 114 0.01 27.76 42.19
CA PRO A 114 0.70 27.22 43.36
C PRO A 114 2.21 27.09 43.10
N ALA A 115 3.00 27.17 44.17
CA ALA A 115 4.44 26.97 44.11
C ALA A 115 4.80 25.60 43.50
N PRO A 116 5.78 25.54 42.58
CA PRO A 116 6.14 24.31 41.88
C PRO A 116 6.65 23.24 42.86
N PRO A 117 6.28 21.96 42.66
CA PRO A 117 6.83 20.84 43.41
C PRO A 117 8.35 20.76 43.27
N ALA A 118 9.01 20.22 44.31
CA ALA A 118 10.45 19.97 44.29
C ALA A 118 10.84 19.07 43.10
N PRO A 119 12.01 19.33 42.46
CA PRO A 119 12.43 18.61 41.27
C PRO A 119 12.61 17.10 41.53
N PRO A 120 12.19 16.23 40.60
CA PRO A 120 12.42 14.79 40.70
C PRO A 120 13.92 14.46 40.76
N ALA A 121 14.26 13.37 41.46
CA ALA A 121 15.61 12.85 41.51
C ALA A 121 16.12 12.47 40.10
N PRO A 122 17.44 12.57 39.83
CA PRO A 122 18.01 12.28 38.52
C PRO A 122 17.70 10.84 38.08
N GLU A 123 17.07 10.68 36.92
CA GLU A 123 16.81 9.37 36.34
C GLU A 123 18.11 8.72 35.82
N PRO A 124 18.18 7.37 35.83
CA PRO A 124 19.31 6.63 35.27
C PRO A 124 19.57 7.00 33.80
N PRO A 125 20.84 6.98 33.34
CA PRO A 125 21.17 7.28 31.96
C PRO A 125 20.42 6.33 31.01
N ALA A 126 19.66 6.91 30.08
CA ALA A 126 18.94 6.17 29.06
C ALA A 126 19.91 5.30 28.23
N PRO A 127 19.52 4.06 27.88
CA PRO A 127 20.33 3.21 27.03
C PRO A 127 20.61 3.89 25.69
N PRO A 128 21.81 3.67 25.11
CA PRO A 128 22.19 4.29 23.85
C PRO A 128 21.21 3.92 22.74
N ALA A 129 20.70 4.93 22.04
CA ALA A 129 19.78 4.75 20.93
C ALA A 129 20.45 3.91 19.82
N PRO A 130 19.72 2.95 19.22
CA PRO A 130 20.24 2.17 18.10
C PRO A 130 20.61 3.08 16.92
N ALA A 131 21.72 2.77 16.26
CA ALA A 131 22.26 3.61 15.19
C ALA A 131 21.29 3.70 13.99
N PRO A 132 21.00 4.92 13.47
CA PRO A 132 19.96 5.17 12.45
C PRO A 132 20.20 4.51 11.09
N LYS A 133 21.43 4.07 10.77
CA LYS A 133 21.81 3.55 9.44
C LYS A 133 21.02 2.34 8.98
N ALA A 134 20.57 1.46 9.89
CA ALA A 134 19.81 0.27 9.51
C ALA A 134 18.38 0.60 9.05
N ALA A 135 17.81 1.73 9.48
CA ALA A 135 16.45 2.10 9.10
C ALA A 135 16.39 2.60 7.64
N ASP A 136 17.38 3.37 7.21
CA ASP A 136 17.44 3.94 5.85
C ASP A 136 17.59 2.86 4.78
N GLU A 137 18.42 1.84 5.01
CA GLU A 137 18.58 0.72 4.05
C GLU A 137 17.28 -0.10 3.89
N CYS A 138 16.42 -0.08 4.90
CA CYS A 138 15.15 -0.82 4.91
C CYS A 138 13.97 -0.04 4.37
N LEU A 139 14.08 1.27 4.35
CA LEU A 139 13.02 2.14 3.87
C LEU A 139 12.78 1.94 2.37
N LYS A 140 13.85 1.89 1.57
CA LYS A 140 13.73 1.74 0.12
C LYS A 140 13.05 0.42 -0.30
N PRO A 141 13.46 -0.77 0.17
CA PRO A 141 12.77 -2.03 -0.12
C PRO A 141 11.31 -2.05 0.35
N THR A 142 11.01 -1.40 1.48
CA THR A 142 9.64 -1.32 2.02
C THR A 142 8.73 -0.47 1.12
N VAL A 143 9.24 0.66 0.62
CA VAL A 143 8.52 1.50 -0.35
C VAL A 143 8.34 0.79 -1.69
N ASP A 144 9.37 0.06 -2.16
CA ASP A 144 9.28 -0.75 -3.37
C ASP A 144 8.24 -1.90 -3.22
N LEU A 145 8.16 -2.51 -2.03
CA LEU A 145 7.14 -3.51 -1.68
C LEU A 145 5.73 -2.90 -1.76
N LEU A 146 5.50 -1.77 -1.09
CA LEU A 146 4.21 -1.08 -1.13
C LEU A 146 3.83 -0.69 -2.55
N SER A 147 4.77 -0.13 -3.30
CA SER A 147 4.55 0.28 -4.70
C SER A 147 4.19 -0.91 -5.59
N ALA A 148 4.81 -2.07 -5.37
CA ALA A 148 4.46 -3.31 -6.07
C ALA A 148 3.03 -3.78 -5.72
N VAL A 149 2.65 -3.74 -4.44
CA VAL A 149 1.30 -4.09 -3.98
C VAL A 149 0.25 -3.15 -4.62
N LEU A 150 0.45 -1.83 -4.56
CA LEU A 150 -0.46 -0.86 -5.17
C LEU A 150 -0.52 -1.01 -6.70
N GLY A 151 0.62 -1.30 -7.34
CA GLY A 151 0.69 -1.62 -8.78
C GLY A 151 -0.12 -2.87 -9.15
N GLY A 152 -0.07 -3.91 -8.31
CA GLY A 152 -0.88 -5.12 -8.49
C GLY A 152 -2.38 -4.87 -8.30
N VAL A 153 -2.75 -4.10 -7.28
CA VAL A 153 -4.14 -3.71 -7.01
C VAL A 153 -4.71 -2.91 -8.20
N SER A 154 -3.96 -1.92 -8.70
CA SER A 154 -4.40 -1.13 -9.86
C SER A 154 -4.52 -1.95 -11.14
N ALA A 155 -3.59 -2.88 -11.38
CA ALA A 155 -3.65 -3.80 -12.53
C ALA A 155 -4.86 -4.76 -12.48
N THR A 156 -5.24 -5.23 -11.29
CA THR A 156 -6.42 -6.11 -11.12
C THR A 156 -7.74 -5.36 -11.23
N LEU A 157 -7.77 -4.08 -10.90
CA LEU A 157 -8.96 -3.22 -11.03
C LEU A 157 -9.18 -2.73 -12.47
N ALA A 158 -8.18 -2.86 -13.35
CA ALA A 158 -8.35 -2.55 -14.77
C ALA A 158 -9.41 -3.47 -15.40
N ALA A 159 -10.17 -2.93 -16.34
CA ALA A 159 -11.18 -3.68 -17.10
C ALA A 159 -10.87 -3.59 -18.60
N PRO A 160 -10.34 -4.67 -19.22
CA PRO A 160 -10.03 -5.98 -18.64
C PRO A 160 -8.80 -5.99 -17.71
N PRO A 161 -8.68 -6.97 -16.79
CA PRO A 161 -7.52 -7.08 -15.91
C PRO A 161 -6.25 -7.34 -16.72
N ASP A 162 -5.18 -6.61 -16.39
CA ASP A 162 -3.90 -6.70 -17.09
C ASP A 162 -3.03 -7.80 -16.46
N ALA A 163 -3.07 -9.00 -17.04
CA ALA A 163 -2.28 -10.14 -16.58
C ALA A 163 -0.77 -9.84 -16.55
N THR A 164 -0.26 -9.04 -17.49
CA THR A 164 1.17 -8.69 -17.57
C THR A 164 1.56 -7.76 -16.42
N ALA A 165 0.73 -6.77 -16.13
CA ALA A 165 0.94 -5.86 -15.00
C ALA A 165 0.82 -6.59 -13.66
N ILE A 166 -0.10 -7.56 -13.54
CA ILE A 166 -0.23 -8.43 -12.35
C ILE A 166 1.05 -9.26 -12.15
N THR A 167 1.53 -9.96 -13.19
CA THR A 167 2.78 -10.74 -13.10
C THR A 167 3.96 -9.84 -12.76
N THR A 168 4.06 -8.65 -13.37
CA THR A 168 5.10 -7.67 -13.07
C THR A 168 5.06 -7.21 -11.61
N ALA A 169 3.87 -6.95 -11.07
CA ALA A 169 3.68 -6.59 -9.67
C ALA A 169 4.11 -7.72 -8.73
N ILE A 170 3.77 -8.98 -9.04
CA ILE A 170 4.19 -10.15 -8.26
C ILE A 170 5.72 -10.31 -8.30
N THR A 171 6.36 -10.15 -9.46
CA THR A 171 7.83 -10.20 -9.59
C THR A 171 8.51 -9.09 -8.79
N LYS A 172 7.98 -7.87 -8.84
CA LYS A 172 8.47 -6.74 -8.04
C LYS A 172 8.30 -7.00 -6.54
N LEU A 173 7.17 -7.58 -6.13
CA LEU A 173 6.93 -7.98 -4.75
C LEU A 173 7.99 -8.98 -4.28
N GLY A 174 8.25 -10.03 -5.05
CA GLY A 174 9.29 -11.03 -4.72
C GLY A 174 10.69 -10.41 -4.62
N THR A 175 11.01 -9.47 -5.51
CA THR A 175 12.29 -8.74 -5.50
C THR A 175 12.42 -7.86 -4.25
N ALA A 176 11.35 -7.14 -3.88
CA ALA A 176 11.33 -6.30 -2.69
C ALA A 176 11.45 -7.12 -1.40
N VAL A 177 10.72 -8.24 -1.27
CA VAL A 177 10.86 -9.16 -0.13
C VAL A 177 12.29 -9.71 -0.03
N THR A 178 12.89 -10.07 -1.16
CA THR A 178 14.29 -10.53 -1.20
C THR A 178 15.24 -9.43 -0.71
N ALA A 179 15.07 -8.19 -1.16
CA ALA A 179 15.87 -7.06 -0.72
C ALA A 179 15.72 -6.78 0.78
N ILE A 180 14.50 -6.85 1.33
CA ILE A 180 14.22 -6.73 2.77
C ILE A 180 15.00 -7.81 3.56
N ASN A 181 14.99 -9.04 3.08
CA ASN A 181 15.72 -10.15 3.70
C ASN A 181 17.24 -9.95 3.62
N THR A 182 17.76 -9.54 2.46
CA THR A 182 19.20 -9.32 2.24
C THR A 182 19.73 -8.19 3.12
N ALA A 183 18.97 -7.11 3.27
CA ALA A 183 19.31 -5.98 4.11
C ALA A 183 19.09 -6.25 5.61
N LYS A 184 18.66 -7.46 6.00
CA LYS A 184 18.34 -7.84 7.40
C LYS A 184 17.39 -6.85 8.08
N CYS A 185 16.47 -6.30 7.29
CA CYS A 185 15.48 -5.34 7.76
C CYS A 185 14.48 -5.93 8.72
N LEU A 186 14.32 -7.25 8.63
CA LEU A 186 13.58 -8.04 9.57
C LEU A 186 14.57 -8.97 10.26
N PRO A 187 14.40 -9.21 11.57
CA PRO A 187 15.16 -10.25 12.27
C PRO A 187 14.81 -11.67 11.78
N VAL A 188 13.87 -11.78 10.82
CA VAL A 188 13.32 -13.03 10.29
C VAL A 188 13.32 -12.97 8.77
N PRO A 189 13.86 -13.99 8.10
CA PRO A 189 13.71 -14.10 6.66
C PRO A 189 12.24 -14.37 6.31
N LEU A 190 11.62 -13.47 5.55
CA LEU A 190 10.33 -13.70 4.93
C LEU A 190 10.48 -14.75 3.83
N THR A 191 9.58 -15.73 3.79
CA THR A 191 9.55 -16.67 2.66
C THR A 191 9.17 -15.91 1.40
N VAL A 192 10.06 -15.87 0.41
CA VAL A 192 9.81 -15.23 -0.88
C VAL A 192 8.85 -16.12 -1.68
N PRO A 193 7.63 -15.66 -2.00
CA PRO A 193 6.73 -16.42 -2.85
C PRO A 193 7.37 -16.63 -4.23
N GLY A 194 7.56 -17.89 -4.64
CA GLY A 194 8.08 -18.26 -5.95
C GLY A 194 9.58 -18.58 -6.04
N ALA A 195 10.38 -18.38 -4.98
CA ALA A 195 11.83 -18.63 -5.03
C ALA A 195 12.25 -20.11 -4.92
N GLY A 196 11.31 -21.06 -4.88
CA GLY A 196 11.63 -22.47 -4.62
C GLY A 196 10.72 -23.49 -5.29
N VAL A 197 9.79 -23.08 -6.15
CA VAL A 197 9.14 -24.04 -7.05
C VAL A 197 10.06 -24.10 -8.26
N PRO A 198 10.85 -25.18 -8.47
CA PRO A 198 11.50 -25.38 -9.75
C PRO A 198 10.41 -25.23 -10.78
N THR A 199 10.56 -24.27 -11.69
CA THR A 199 9.64 -24.13 -12.80
C THR A 199 9.58 -25.52 -13.42
N PRO A 200 8.43 -26.23 -13.37
CA PRO A 200 8.36 -27.55 -13.98
C PRO A 200 8.86 -27.36 -15.41
N PRO A 201 9.77 -28.23 -15.90
CA PRO A 201 10.31 -28.10 -17.24
C PRO A 201 9.11 -27.89 -18.15
N VAL A 202 9.08 -26.73 -18.81
CA VAL A 202 7.97 -26.36 -19.67
C VAL A 202 7.82 -27.55 -20.62
N PRO A 203 6.69 -28.28 -20.56
CA PRO A 203 6.53 -29.42 -21.44
C PRO A 203 6.73 -28.90 -22.87
N PRO A 204 7.46 -29.64 -23.72
CA PRO A 204 7.69 -29.21 -25.10
C PRO A 204 6.34 -28.81 -25.67
N VAL A 205 6.25 -27.55 -26.12
CA VAL A 205 5.02 -27.00 -26.67
C VAL A 205 4.58 -27.99 -27.75
N PRO A 206 3.42 -28.65 -27.60
CA PRO A 206 2.96 -29.57 -28.64
C PRO A 206 2.90 -28.78 -29.95
N PRO A 207 3.31 -29.39 -31.08
CA PRO A 207 3.29 -28.71 -32.36
C PRO A 207 1.91 -28.10 -32.56
N VAL A 208 1.89 -26.78 -32.76
CA VAL A 208 0.65 -26.03 -32.94
C VAL A 208 -0.09 -26.73 -34.10
N PRO A 209 -1.27 -27.32 -33.86
CA PRO A 209 -2.04 -27.90 -34.95
C PRO A 209 -2.28 -26.81 -35.99
N PRO A 210 -2.29 -27.13 -37.30
CA PRO A 210 -2.59 -26.17 -38.34
C PRO A 210 -3.84 -25.39 -37.92
N GLY A 211 -3.67 -24.08 -37.76
CA GLY A 211 -4.78 -23.22 -37.36
C GLY A 211 -5.94 -23.43 -38.34
N PRO A 212 -7.19 -23.41 -37.87
CA PRO A 212 -8.34 -23.42 -38.78
C PRO A 212 -8.15 -22.31 -39.83
N PRO A 213 -8.57 -22.53 -41.08
CA PRO A 213 -8.46 -21.54 -42.14
C PRO A 213 -9.01 -20.21 -41.63
N ALA A 214 -8.27 -19.13 -41.87
CA ALA A 214 -8.64 -17.81 -41.43
C ALA A 214 -10.11 -17.54 -41.83
N PRO A 215 -10.97 -17.09 -40.91
CA PRO A 215 -12.33 -16.74 -41.25
C PRO A 215 -12.29 -15.71 -42.39
N PRO A 216 -13.24 -15.79 -43.35
CA PRO A 216 -13.31 -14.82 -44.43
C PRO A 216 -13.32 -13.41 -43.85
N ALA A 217 -12.53 -12.52 -44.47
CA ALA A 217 -12.43 -11.14 -44.03
C ALA A 217 -13.84 -10.54 -43.89
N PRO A 218 -14.13 -9.83 -42.79
CA PRO A 218 -15.41 -9.15 -42.65
C PRO A 218 -15.59 -8.19 -43.83
N PRO A 219 -16.83 -8.02 -44.33
CA PRO A 219 -17.11 -7.08 -45.41
C PRO A 219 -16.60 -5.70 -45.02
N VAL A 220 -15.89 -5.06 -45.96
CA VAL A 220 -15.39 -3.70 -45.79
C VAL A 220 -16.57 -2.80 -45.44
N PRO A 221 -16.53 -2.06 -44.32
CA PRO A 221 -17.61 -1.15 -43.97
C PRO A 221 -17.80 -0.14 -45.11
N PRO A 222 -19.07 0.22 -45.43
CA PRO A 222 -19.34 1.22 -46.45
C PRO A 222 -18.60 2.53 -46.12
N ALA A 223 -18.05 3.16 -47.15
CA ALA A 223 -17.38 4.45 -47.01
C ALA A 223 -18.32 5.44 -46.29
N PRO A 224 -17.81 6.23 -45.33
CA PRO A 224 -18.61 7.22 -44.63
C PRO A 224 -19.23 8.17 -45.65
N ALA A 225 -20.54 8.41 -45.52
CA ALA A 225 -21.24 9.39 -46.33
C ALA A 225 -20.57 10.78 -46.16
N PRO A 226 -20.48 11.57 -47.24
CA PRO A 226 -19.94 12.92 -47.15
C PRO A 226 -20.70 13.72 -46.09
N ALA A 227 -19.97 14.39 -45.22
CA ALA A 227 -20.55 15.24 -44.19
C ALA A 227 -21.45 16.31 -44.83
N PRO A 228 -22.62 16.61 -44.26
CA PRO A 228 -23.47 17.69 -44.74
C PRO A 228 -22.71 19.02 -44.67
N PRO A 229 -22.94 19.94 -45.62
CA PRO A 229 -22.32 21.25 -45.59
C PRO A 229 -22.65 21.98 -44.28
N LEU A 230 -21.63 22.57 -43.67
CA LEU A 230 -21.80 23.39 -42.47
C LEU A 230 -22.75 24.57 -42.78
N PRO A 231 -23.67 24.92 -41.86
CA PRO A 231 -24.52 26.08 -42.04
C PRO A 231 -23.67 27.36 -42.09
N PRO A 232 -24.11 28.39 -42.85
CA PRO A 232 -23.41 29.66 -42.91
C PRO A 232 -23.35 30.31 -41.53
N ALA A 233 -22.17 30.83 -41.18
CA ALA A 233 -21.98 31.58 -39.95
C ALA A 233 -22.86 32.85 -39.95
N PRO A 234 -23.45 33.23 -38.82
CA PRO A 234 -24.20 34.49 -38.72
C PRO A 234 -23.27 35.67 -38.97
N LEU A 235 -23.70 36.58 -39.85
CA LEU A 235 -23.00 37.84 -40.12
C LEU A 235 -23.08 38.77 -38.89
N PRO A 236 -22.02 39.55 -38.61
CA PRO A 236 -21.96 40.48 -37.48
C PRO A 236 -22.92 41.67 -37.63
#